data_AF-A0A837HQH9-F1
#
_entry.id   AF-A0A837HQH9-F1
#
_cell.length_a   1.000
_cell.length_b   1.000
_cell.length_c   1.000
_cell.angle_alpha   90.00
_cell.angle_beta   90.00
_cell.angle_gamma   90.00
#
_symmetry.space_group_name_H-M   'P 1'
#
loop_
_entity.id
_entity.type
_entity.pdbx_description
1 polymer ?
#
loop_
_entity_poly.entity_id
_entity_poly.type
_entity_poly.pdbx_seq_one_letter_code
_entity_poly.pdbx_strand_id
1 'polypeptide(L)'
;MIDNCQGEEPETTGKIRNEKGQFVPGVSGNPAGRPKGQTIKNKIKLILEEGPGRLEEFVERLIAENPALVWQMLEGKPPQDLNLGSNPDLPFTIKIIRDERENNQTISDTV
;
A
#
# COMPACT_ATOMS: atom_id res chain seq x y z
N MET A 1 13.10 -0.38 28.09
CA MET A 1 14.13 -0.68 27.08
C MET A 1 13.43 -0.60 25.74
N ILE A 2 13.66 0.48 24.99
CA ILE A 2 13.09 0.66 23.64
C ILE A 2 14.23 0.34 22.69
N ASP A 3 14.11 -0.77 21.96
CA ASP A 3 15.13 -1.21 21.02
C ASP A 3 15.25 -0.17 19.90
N ASN A 4 16.45 0.41 19.85
CA ASN A 4 16.87 1.40 18.89
C ASN A 4 16.96 0.70 17.52
N CYS A 5 15.91 0.77 16.70
CA CYS A 5 15.93 0.28 15.32
C CYS A 5 16.88 1.14 14.48
N GLN A 6 18.17 0.84 14.54
CA GLN A 6 19.18 1.44 13.69
C GLN A 6 18.84 1.12 12.23
N GLY A 7 18.60 2.17 11.43
CA GLY A 7 18.26 2.07 10.03
C GLY A 7 19.47 1.62 9.22
N GLU A 8 19.60 0.32 8.98
CA GLU A 8 20.54 -0.20 7.98
C GLU A 8 20.17 0.38 6.61
N GLU A 9 21.14 0.99 5.93
CA GLU A 9 20.98 1.41 4.54
C GLU A 9 20.64 0.18 3.68
N PRO A 10 19.69 0.26 2.74
CA PRO A 10 19.35 -0.90 1.91
C PRO A 10 20.59 -1.32 1.12
N GLU A 11 20.95 -2.61 1.21
CA GLU A 11 22.03 -3.17 0.40
C GLU A 11 21.77 -2.87 -1.08
N THR A 12 22.72 -2.18 -1.71
CA THR A 12 22.56 -1.70 -3.08
C THR A 12 22.45 -2.90 -4.01
N THR A 13 21.25 -3.16 -4.52
CA THR A 13 20.97 -4.37 -5.28
C THR A 13 21.54 -4.28 -6.70
N GLY A 14 22.85 -4.50 -6.88
CA GLY A 14 23.51 -4.77 -8.16
C GLY A 14 23.18 -3.83 -9.35
N LYS A 15 23.44 -4.31 -10.57
CA LYS A 15 23.08 -3.58 -11.81
C LYS A 15 21.57 -3.72 -12.06
N ILE A 16 20.87 -2.59 -12.11
CA ILE A 16 19.39 -2.54 -12.23
C ILE A 16 18.90 -3.00 -13.60
N ARG A 17 19.65 -2.70 -14.68
CA ARG A 17 19.24 -3.01 -16.05
C ARG A 17 20.27 -3.85 -16.81
N ASN A 18 19.80 -4.76 -17.64
CA ASN A 18 20.62 -5.49 -18.61
C ASN A 18 20.92 -4.62 -19.85
N GLU A 19 21.76 -5.13 -20.75
CA GLU A 19 22.15 -4.44 -22.01
C GLU A 19 20.97 -4.16 -22.95
N LYS A 20 19.86 -4.87 -22.77
CA LYS A 20 18.61 -4.68 -23.50
C LYS A 20 17.67 -3.68 -22.80
N GLY A 21 18.12 -3.04 -21.73
CA GLY A 21 17.36 -2.04 -20.97
C GLY A 21 16.28 -2.59 -20.04
N GLN A 22 16.19 -3.92 -19.87
CA GLN A 22 15.22 -4.59 -19.00
C GLN A 22 15.74 -4.69 -17.57
N PHE A 23 14.84 -4.70 -16.59
CA PHE A 23 15.20 -4.91 -15.19
C PHE A 23 15.75 -6.32 -14.98
N VAL A 24 16.88 -6.43 -14.27
CA VAL A 24 17.51 -7.72 -13.96
C VAL A 24 16.64 -8.48 -12.95
N PRO A 25 16.36 -9.78 -13.14
CA PRO A 25 15.58 -10.55 -12.18
C PRO A 25 16.27 -10.54 -10.81
N GLY A 26 15.48 -10.33 -9.74
CA GLY A 26 15.98 -10.22 -8.38
C GLY A 26 16.47 -8.84 -7.97
N VAL A 27 16.47 -7.85 -8.89
CA VAL A 27 16.85 -6.47 -8.59
C VAL A 27 15.61 -5.58 -8.55
N SER A 28 15.35 -4.97 -7.39
CA SER A 28 14.30 -3.94 -7.27
C SER A 28 14.65 -2.74 -8.15
N GLY A 29 13.73 -2.31 -9.02
CA GLY A 29 13.88 -1.09 -9.81
C GLY A 29 13.93 0.20 -8.96
N ASN A 30 13.58 0.09 -7.68
CA ASN A 30 13.77 1.13 -6.68
C ASN A 30 14.88 0.71 -5.70
N PRO A 31 16.12 1.23 -5.85
CA PRO A 31 17.25 0.88 -4.98
C PRO A 31 17.11 1.43 -3.56
N ALA A 32 16.35 2.51 -3.36
CA ALA A 32 16.06 3.05 -2.03
C ALA A 32 14.99 2.23 -1.27
N GLY A 33 14.36 1.25 -1.93
CA GLY A 33 13.31 0.43 -1.37
C GLY A 33 12.07 1.22 -0.96
N ARG A 34 11.16 0.58 -0.23
CA ARG A 34 10.05 1.27 0.42
C ARG A 34 10.64 2.18 1.52
N PRO A 35 10.31 3.48 1.58
CA PRO A 35 10.82 4.36 2.62
C PRO A 35 10.52 3.77 4.00
N LYS A 36 11.58 3.52 4.77
CA LYS A 36 11.47 3.00 6.13
C LYS A 36 10.81 4.07 7.03
N GLY A 37 9.98 3.65 7.98
CA GLY A 37 9.40 4.54 8.99
C GLY A 37 8.07 5.23 8.66
N GLN A 38 7.68 5.38 7.39
CA GLN A 38 6.41 6.03 7.00
C GLN A 38 5.31 5.04 6.60
N THR A 39 4.96 4.13 7.51
CA THR A 39 3.77 3.30 7.30
C THR A 39 2.54 3.98 7.93
N ILE A 40 1.38 3.80 7.31
CA ILE A 40 0.09 4.21 7.91
C ILE A 40 -0.06 3.59 9.31
N LYS A 41 0.45 2.37 9.50
CA LYS A 41 0.50 1.69 10.80
C LYS A 41 1.28 2.50 11.85
N ASN A 42 2.45 3.04 11.49
CA ASN A 42 3.24 3.87 12.41
C ASN A 42 2.50 5.17 12.78
N LYS A 43 1.81 5.79 11.82
CA LYS A 43 1.00 6.98 12.08
C LYS A 43 -0.17 6.69 13.01
N ILE A 44 -0.90 5.60 12.77
CA ILE A 44 -2.01 5.17 13.64
C ILE A 44 -1.48 4.83 15.03
N LYS A 45 -0.34 4.13 15.13
CA LYS A 45 0.30 3.81 16.42
C LYS A 45 0.62 5.06 17.23
N LEU A 46 1.24 6.09 16.60
CA LEU A 46 1.52 7.36 17.27
C LEU A 46 0.25 8.06 17.76
N ILE A 47 -0.80 8.11 16.94
CA ILE A 47 -2.08 8.72 17.31
C ILE A 47 -2.73 8.02 18.51
N LEU A 48 -2.58 6.70 18.60
CA LEU A 48 -3.12 5.89 19.71
C LEU A 48 -2.24 5.97 20.97
N GLU A 49 -0.92 6.12 20.83
CA GLU A 49 0.01 6.31 21.96
C GLU A 49 -0.16 7.69 22.61
N GLU A 50 -0.43 8.74 21.83
CA GLU A 50 -0.65 10.10 22.33
C GLU A 50 -1.98 10.27 23.10
N GLY A 51 -2.93 9.36 22.92
CA GLY A 51 -4.25 9.46 23.54
C GLY A 51 -4.91 8.09 23.69
N PRO A 52 -4.71 7.37 24.82
CA PRO A 52 -5.25 6.03 24.99
C PRO A 52 -6.77 6.00 24.84
N GLY A 53 -7.48 7.02 25.36
CA GLY A 53 -8.94 7.18 25.24
C GLY A 53 -9.49 7.27 23.81
N ARG A 54 -8.64 7.57 22.81
CA ARG A 54 -9.05 7.61 21.40
C ARG A 54 -9.20 6.23 20.80
N LEU A 55 -8.56 5.21 21.40
CA LEU A 55 -8.69 3.84 20.94
C LEU A 55 -10.13 3.36 21.16
N GLU A 56 -10.68 3.57 22.35
CA GLU A 56 -12.04 3.17 22.68
C GLU A 56 -13.06 3.88 21.79
N GLU A 57 -12.95 5.22 21.63
CA GLU A 57 -13.82 5.98 20.73
C GLU A 57 -13.73 5.54 19.26
N PHE A 58 -12.53 5.12 18.83
CA PHE A 58 -12.32 4.63 17.47
C PHE A 58 -12.98 3.26 17.28
N VAL A 59 -12.82 2.36 18.26
CA VAL A 59 -13.46 1.03 18.25
C VAL A 59 -14.97 1.16 18.29
N GLU A 60 -15.52 2.04 19.13
CA GLU A 60 -16.96 2.31 19.20
C GLU A 60 -17.51 2.82 17.87
N ARG A 61 -16.83 3.78 17.23
CA ARG A 61 -17.20 4.26 15.88
C ARG A 61 -17.12 3.16 14.84
N LEU A 62 -16.06 2.35 14.86
CA LEU A 62 -15.88 1.26 13.91
C LEU A 62 -17.01 0.22 14.02
N ILE A 63 -17.42 -0.13 15.23
CA ILE A 63 -18.53 -1.04 15.50
C ILE A 63 -19.86 -0.44 15.03
N ALA A 64 -20.09 0.85 15.28
CA ALA A 64 -21.32 1.54 14.90
C ALA A 64 -21.46 1.69 13.38
N GLU A 65 -20.38 2.05 12.67
CA GLU A 65 -20.39 2.29 11.23
C GLU A 65 -20.41 0.98 10.43
N ASN A 66 -19.69 -0.06 10.88
CA ASN A 66 -19.49 -1.29 10.12
C ASN A 66 -19.56 -2.57 10.98
N PRO A 67 -20.70 -2.87 11.61
CA PRO A 67 -20.81 -4.00 12.55
C PRO A 67 -20.54 -5.35 11.88
N ALA A 68 -20.97 -5.53 10.63
CA ALA A 68 -20.76 -6.75 9.88
C ALA A 68 -19.27 -7.03 9.60
N LEU A 69 -18.49 -5.98 9.33
CA LEU A 69 -17.04 -6.11 9.09
C LEU A 69 -16.33 -6.49 10.39
N VAL A 70 -16.68 -5.85 11.50
CA VAL A 70 -16.09 -6.15 12.81
C VAL A 70 -16.39 -7.59 13.22
N TRP A 71 -17.64 -8.04 13.05
CA TRP A 71 -18.02 -9.42 13.30
C TRP A 71 -17.17 -10.39 12.48
N GLN A 72 -17.01 -10.09 11.20
CA GLN A 72 -16.21 -10.92 10.28
C GLN A 72 -14.72 -10.94 10.62
N MET A 73 -14.19 -9.86 11.23
CA MET A 73 -12.82 -9.82 11.74
C MET A 73 -12.66 -10.59 13.06
N LEU A 74 -13.69 -10.61 13.92
CA LEU A 74 -13.69 -11.31 15.20
C LEU A 74 -13.86 -12.83 15.05
N GLU A 75 -14.78 -13.29 14.21
CA GLU A 75 -14.93 -14.73 13.93
C GLU A 75 -13.80 -15.28 13.08
N GLY A 76 -13.04 -14.39 12.42
CA GLY A 76 -12.00 -14.73 11.47
C GLY A 76 -12.60 -15.13 10.13
N LYS A 77 -12.11 -14.52 9.05
CA LYS A 77 -12.44 -15.02 7.71
C LYS A 77 -11.72 -16.33 7.47
N PRO A 78 -12.38 -17.35 6.91
CA PRO A 78 -11.67 -18.51 6.39
C PRO A 78 -10.61 -18.01 5.37
N PRO A 79 -9.41 -18.63 5.35
CA PRO A 79 -8.36 -18.22 4.43
C PRO A 79 -8.89 -18.28 3.01
N GLN A 80 -8.92 -17.12 2.35
CA GLN A 80 -9.37 -17.04 0.98
C GLN A 80 -8.21 -17.43 0.09
N ASP A 81 -8.26 -18.65 -0.43
CA ASP A 81 -7.27 -19.15 -1.37
C ASP A 81 -7.52 -18.47 -2.72
N LEU A 82 -6.83 -17.35 -2.95
CA LEU A 82 -6.88 -16.64 -4.22
C LEU A 82 -6.08 -17.46 -5.25
N ASN A 83 -6.74 -18.42 -5.89
CA ASN A 83 -6.26 -19.13 -7.07
C ASN A 83 -6.23 -18.20 -8.31
N LEU A 84 -5.54 -17.06 -8.19
CA LEU A 84 -5.20 -16.15 -9.29
C LEU A 84 -4.09 -16.80 -10.13
N GLY A 85 -4.44 -17.80 -10.94
CA GLY A 85 -3.51 -18.43 -11.89
C GLY A 85 -3.55 -19.95 -11.99
N SER A 86 -4.36 -20.64 -11.19
CA SER A 86 -4.44 -22.12 -11.23
C SER A 86 -5.32 -22.67 -12.36
N ASN A 87 -6.10 -21.82 -13.03
CA ASN A 87 -6.83 -22.17 -14.25
C ASN A 87 -6.24 -21.42 -15.46
N PRO A 88 -5.46 -22.09 -16.33
CA PRO A 88 -4.95 -21.49 -17.57
C PRO A 88 -6.06 -21.10 -18.57
N ASP A 89 -7.30 -21.54 -18.35
CA ASP A 89 -8.42 -21.41 -19.31
C ASP A 89 -9.36 -20.22 -19.05
N LEU A 90 -9.15 -19.42 -18.00
CA LEU A 90 -10.01 -18.28 -17.68
C LEU A 90 -9.27 -16.95 -17.88
N PRO A 91 -9.33 -16.36 -19.09
CA PRO A 91 -8.78 -15.03 -19.33
C PRO A 91 -9.58 -14.00 -18.53
N PHE A 92 -8.91 -13.22 -17.69
CA PHE A 92 -9.51 -12.03 -17.09
C PHE A 92 -9.25 -10.81 -17.97
N THR A 93 -10.29 -10.01 -18.21
CA THR A 93 -10.21 -8.83 -19.06
C THR A 93 -9.89 -7.60 -18.22
N ILE A 94 -8.69 -7.03 -18.38
CA ILE A 94 -8.34 -5.73 -17.78
C ILE A 94 -8.97 -4.63 -18.65
N LYS A 95 -9.96 -3.90 -18.11
CA LYS A 95 -10.50 -2.70 -18.76
C LYS A 95 -9.69 -1.48 -18.32
N ILE A 96 -8.82 -0.98 -19.21
CA ILE A 96 -8.10 0.28 -18.99
C ILE A 96 -9.02 1.41 -19.46
N ILE A 97 -9.56 2.19 -18.52
CA ILE A 97 -10.33 3.40 -18.82
C ILE A 97 -9.38 4.58 -18.64
N ARG A 98 -9.19 5.40 -19.68
CA ARG A 98 -8.49 6.68 -19.58
C ARG A 98 -9.44 7.72 -18.98
N ASP A 99 -9.01 8.38 -17.92
CA ASP A 99 -9.72 9.52 -17.34
C ASP A 99 -9.36 10.79 -18.16
N GLU A 100 -10.32 11.38 -18.87
CA GLU A 100 -10.09 12.51 -19.80
C GLU A 100 -10.13 13.89 -19.12
N ARG A 101 -9.98 13.98 -17.78
CA ARG A 101 -10.22 15.21 -17.01
C ARG A 101 -9.10 16.27 -17.00
N GLU A 102 -7.99 16.12 -17.73
CA GLU A 102 -6.81 17.03 -17.60
C GLU A 102 -6.41 17.81 -18.87
N ASN A 103 -7.32 18.42 -19.62
CA ASN A 103 -6.90 19.24 -20.78
C ASN A 103 -7.61 20.60 -20.98
N ASN A 104 -8.27 21.15 -19.96
CA ASN A 104 -8.75 22.53 -20.00
C ASN A 104 -8.01 23.42 -18.98
N GLN A 105 -6.76 23.75 -19.30
CA GLN A 105 -6.16 24.99 -18.83
C GLN A 105 -5.89 25.89 -20.05
N THR A 106 -6.78 26.86 -20.18
CA THR A 106 -6.76 27.98 -21.12
C THR A 106 -5.41 28.69 -21.05
N ILE A 107 -4.64 28.65 -22.14
CA ILE A 107 -3.53 29.58 -22.37
C ILE A 107 -4.19 30.90 -22.77
N SER A 108 -4.35 31.81 -21.81
CA SER A 108 -4.63 33.22 -22.09
C SER A 108 -3.31 33.99 -22.03
N ASP A 109 -2.58 34.00 -23.14
CA ASP A 109 -1.52 34.98 -23.35
C ASP A 109 -2.16 36.24 -23.94
N THR A 110 -2.21 37.28 -23.12
CA THR A 110 -2.61 38.64 -23.50
C THR A 110 -1.48 39.29 -24.30
N VAL A 111 -1.88 40.03 -25.35
CA VAL A 111 -1.12 40.84 -26.32
C VAL A 111 0.05 41.62 -25.74
#